data_AF-A0A6B3HEM1-F1
#
_entry.id   AF-A0A6B3HEM1-F1
#
_cell.length_a   1.000
_cell.length_b   1.000
_cell.length_c   1.000
_cell.angle_alpha   90.00
_cell.angle_beta   90.00
_cell.angle_gamma   90.00
#
_symmetry.space_group_name_H-M   'P 1'
#
loop_
_entity.id
_entity.type
_entity.pdbx_description
1 polymer ?
#
loop_
_entity_poly.entity_id
_entity_poly.type
_entity_poly.pdbx_seq_one_letter_code
_entity_poly.pdbx_strand_id
1 'polypeptide(L)'
;NAADLPLGSSRSVVRPNRTLVDTLFAALAADPDRRTTLPHRMCSSLRASDGRAAFARSRTAFTAARFLAVEDDVVTLGAAEPLRRLAALCDPPATLDTLAGMLAGAGAGPETGTGAEAGPEPEPQQVAAALAFIRQVCDAGLLVAVEPFDPQDPNPLLRLARWLRETGLPRDPELALRIEDLSVLTGEFGTAEPARRAALLAALRDRWVKLLDEVGHPVGAASARL
;
A
#
# COMPACT_ATOMS: atom_id res chain seq x y z
N ASN A 1 -24.89 14.18 -33.11
CA ASN A 1 -25.44 13.67 -31.84
C ASN A 1 -24.63 14.24 -30.70
N ALA A 2 -24.90 15.49 -30.33
CA ALA A 2 -24.38 16.08 -29.10
C ALA A 2 -25.41 15.78 -28.02
N ALA A 3 -25.08 14.87 -27.11
CA ALA A 3 -25.93 14.62 -25.95
C ALA A 3 -25.78 15.82 -25.00
N ASP A 4 -26.77 16.71 -25.01
CA ASP A 4 -26.92 17.73 -23.97
C ASP A 4 -27.14 17.03 -22.64
N LEU A 5 -26.10 16.99 -21.80
CA LEU A 5 -26.25 16.60 -20.40
C LEU A 5 -27.02 17.74 -19.70
N PRO A 6 -28.17 17.48 -19.07
CA PRO A 6 -28.97 18.54 -18.45
C PRO A 6 -28.14 19.26 -17.38
N LEU A 7 -28.02 20.59 -17.51
CA LEU A 7 -27.22 21.47 -16.65
C LEU A 7 -27.56 21.39 -15.14
N GLY A 8 -28.64 20.70 -14.77
CA GLY A 8 -29.03 20.38 -13.39
C GLY A 8 -28.54 19.04 -12.85
N SER A 9 -27.79 18.24 -13.62
CA SER A 9 -27.32 16.90 -13.20
C SER A 9 -25.93 16.87 -12.56
N SER A 10 -25.29 18.03 -12.38
CA SER A 10 -23.96 18.10 -11.77
C SER A 10 -24.04 17.80 -10.27
N ARG A 11 -23.61 16.60 -9.89
CA ARG A 11 -23.47 16.20 -8.50
C ARG A 11 -22.06 16.54 -8.00
N SER A 12 -21.97 17.39 -6.98
CA SER A 12 -20.71 17.59 -6.25
C SER A 12 -20.28 16.27 -5.62
N VAL A 13 -19.07 15.82 -5.92
CA VAL A 13 -18.46 14.62 -5.34
C VAL A 13 -17.26 15.07 -4.50
N VAL A 14 -17.32 14.78 -3.21
CA VAL A 14 -16.20 14.97 -2.30
C VAL A 14 -15.57 13.60 -2.03
N ARG A 15 -14.24 13.54 -2.12
CA ARG A 15 -13.45 12.35 -1.81
C ARG A 15 -12.26 12.74 -0.94
N PRO A 16 -11.72 11.80 -0.13
CA PRO A 16 -10.42 11.99 0.49
C PRO A 16 -9.35 12.33 -0.55
N ASN A 17 -8.43 13.22 -0.20
CA ASN A 17 -7.29 13.52 -1.07
C ASN A 17 -6.43 12.26 -1.22
N ARG A 18 -6.22 11.82 -2.47
CA ARG A 18 -5.53 10.56 -2.74
C ARG A 18 -4.09 10.54 -2.22
N THR A 19 -3.35 11.63 -2.38
CA THR A 19 -1.99 11.77 -1.84
C THR A 19 -1.96 11.59 -0.32
N LEU A 20 -2.93 12.14 0.43
CA LEU A 20 -2.99 11.93 1.89
C LEU A 20 -3.28 10.47 2.26
N VAL A 21 -4.13 9.79 1.48
CA VAL A 21 -4.41 8.36 1.67
C VAL A 21 -3.17 7.51 1.40
N ASP A 22 -2.47 7.77 0.28
CA ASP A 22 -1.23 7.06 -0.09
C ASP A 22 -0.13 7.29 0.96
N THR A 23 -0.02 8.52 1.46
CA THR A 23 0.90 8.92 2.53
C THR A 23 0.61 8.14 3.82
N LEU A 24 -0.66 8.09 4.21
CA LEU A 24 -1.10 7.34 5.39
C LEU A 24 -0.84 5.84 5.22
N PHE A 25 -1.16 5.26 4.06
CA PHE A 25 -0.88 3.85 3.80
C PHE A 25 0.62 3.55 3.88
N ALA A 26 1.46 4.35 3.22
CA ALA A 26 2.91 4.19 3.26
C ALA A 26 3.46 4.25 4.69
N ALA A 27 2.94 5.17 5.51
CA ALA A 27 3.27 5.26 6.94
C ALA A 27 2.88 4.01 7.73
N LEU A 28 1.64 3.52 7.53
CA LEU A 28 1.15 2.32 8.21
C LEU A 28 1.93 1.06 7.80
N ALA A 29 2.25 0.93 6.52
CA ALA A 29 3.00 -0.18 5.95
C ALA A 29 4.51 -0.10 6.21
N ALA A 30 5.03 1.02 6.71
CA ALA A 30 6.42 1.11 7.17
C ALA A 30 6.64 0.29 8.46
N ASP A 31 5.59 0.06 9.24
CA ASP A 31 5.62 -0.82 10.41
C ASP A 31 5.74 -2.29 9.97
N PRO A 32 6.83 -3.02 10.34
CA PRO A 32 7.04 -4.38 9.88
C PRO A 32 5.93 -5.36 10.26
N ASP A 33 5.32 -5.20 11.43
CA ASP A 33 4.29 -6.12 11.93
C ASP A 33 2.97 -5.95 11.18
N ARG A 34 2.63 -4.71 10.79
CA ARG A 34 1.48 -4.47 9.91
C ARG A 34 1.77 -4.94 8.49
N ARG A 35 2.98 -4.65 8.00
CA ARG A 35 3.39 -4.95 6.63
C ARG A 35 3.27 -6.43 6.29
N THR A 36 3.62 -7.33 7.19
CA THR A 36 3.56 -8.79 6.95
C THR A 36 2.16 -9.30 6.62
N THR A 37 1.11 -8.60 7.05
CA THR A 37 -0.29 -8.96 6.79
C THR A 37 -0.76 -8.62 5.37
N LEU A 38 0.01 -7.82 4.62
CA LEU A 38 -0.37 -7.35 3.29
C LEU A 38 0.15 -8.28 2.18
N PRO A 39 -0.59 -8.42 1.06
CA PRO A 39 -0.04 -8.95 -0.18
C PRO A 39 1.11 -8.09 -0.69
N HIS A 40 2.06 -8.70 -1.38
CA HIS A 40 3.25 -8.05 -1.89
C HIS A 40 3.42 -8.33 -3.39
N ARG A 41 3.89 -7.32 -4.11
CA ARG A 41 4.24 -7.40 -5.54
C ARG A 41 5.66 -6.89 -5.78
N MET A 42 6.26 -7.28 -6.90
CA MET A 42 7.51 -6.67 -7.33
C MET A 42 7.32 -5.17 -7.61
N CYS A 43 8.33 -4.36 -7.28
CA CYS A 43 8.33 -2.91 -7.55
C CYS A 43 8.19 -2.59 -9.06
N SER A 44 8.72 -3.46 -9.91
CA SER A 44 8.50 -3.47 -11.35
C SER A 44 8.63 -4.88 -11.91
N SER A 45 8.28 -5.04 -13.19
CA SER A 45 8.69 -6.20 -13.98
C SER A 45 10.22 -6.36 -13.96
N LEU A 46 10.70 -7.59 -13.84
CA LEU A 46 12.11 -7.92 -13.97
C LEU A 46 12.58 -7.73 -15.43
N ARG A 47 13.67 -6.97 -15.63
CA ARG A 47 14.39 -6.92 -16.90
C ARG A 47 15.71 -7.66 -16.75
N ALA A 48 15.88 -8.78 -17.46
CA ALA A 48 17.09 -9.60 -17.38
C ALA A 48 17.92 -9.49 -18.67
N SER A 49 19.22 -9.26 -18.53
CA SER A 49 20.20 -9.21 -19.63
C SER A 49 21.59 -9.49 -19.08
N ASP A 50 22.41 -10.26 -19.80
CA ASP A 50 23.82 -10.55 -19.46
C ASP A 50 24.05 -11.04 -18.02
N GLY A 51 23.16 -11.90 -17.51
CA GLY A 51 23.24 -12.41 -16.14
C GLY A 51 22.92 -11.38 -15.05
N ARG A 52 22.37 -10.22 -15.43
CA ARG A 52 21.95 -9.14 -14.55
C ARG A 52 20.43 -8.99 -14.55
N ALA A 53 19.89 -8.64 -13.39
CA ALA A 53 18.48 -8.37 -13.15
C ALA A 53 18.32 -6.89 -12.80
N ALA A 54 17.53 -6.15 -13.59
CA ALA A 54 17.25 -4.75 -13.38
C ALA A 54 15.78 -4.51 -13.01
N PHE A 55 15.58 -3.64 -12.03
CA PHE A 55 14.26 -3.21 -11.55
C PHE A 55 14.20 -1.70 -11.54
N ALA A 56 13.12 -1.14 -12.08
CA ALA A 56 12.78 0.25 -11.88
C ALA A 56 12.03 0.36 -10.55
N ARG A 57 12.46 1.25 -9.68
CA ARG A 57 11.88 1.37 -8.35
C ARG A 57 11.57 2.84 -8.07
N SER A 58 10.35 3.06 -7.63
CA SER A 58 9.90 4.34 -7.10
C SER A 58 9.93 4.28 -5.58
N ARG A 59 10.51 5.31 -4.95
CA ARG A 59 10.56 5.48 -3.50
C ARG A 59 9.85 6.75 -3.13
N THR A 60 8.88 6.63 -2.22
CA THR A 60 8.23 7.78 -1.65
C THR A 60 9.16 8.43 -0.63
N ALA A 61 9.69 9.59 -0.96
CA ALA A 61 10.44 10.45 -0.06
C ALA A 61 9.49 11.48 0.56
N PHE A 62 9.42 11.48 1.89
CA PHE A 62 8.68 12.49 2.62
C PHE A 62 9.50 13.77 2.65
N THR A 63 9.07 14.78 1.88
CA THR A 63 9.68 16.10 1.97
C THR A 63 9.11 16.83 3.18
N ALA A 64 9.91 17.67 3.84
CA ALA A 64 9.49 18.46 5.00
C ALA A 64 8.25 19.36 4.74
N ALA A 65 7.85 19.51 3.48
CA ALA A 65 6.69 20.26 3.06
C ALA A 65 5.65 19.33 2.43
N ARG A 66 4.77 18.68 3.23
CA ARG A 66 3.42 18.13 2.88
C ARG A 66 3.23 17.35 1.57
N PHE A 67 4.30 17.06 0.82
CA PHE A 67 4.31 16.54 -0.53
C PHE A 67 5.16 15.28 -0.51
N LEU A 68 4.59 14.23 -1.10
CA LEU A 68 5.34 13.05 -1.48
C LEU A 68 6.23 13.46 -2.66
N ALA A 69 7.55 13.45 -2.46
CA ALA A 69 8.46 13.34 -3.58
C ALA A 69 8.54 11.86 -3.95
N VAL A 70 8.54 11.57 -5.25
CA VAL A 70 8.83 10.23 -5.74
C VAL A 70 10.23 10.28 -6.30
N GLU A 71 11.13 9.50 -5.71
CA GLU A 71 12.46 9.27 -6.24
C GLU A 71 12.44 7.98 -7.04
N ASP A 72 12.74 8.09 -8.34
CA ASP A 72 12.85 6.94 -9.22
C ASP A 72 14.31 6.57 -9.41
N ASP A 73 14.63 5.29 -9.21
CA ASP A 73 15.94 4.74 -9.51
C ASP A 73 15.87 3.37 -10.17
N VAL A 74 17.03 2.89 -10.63
CA VAL A 74 17.17 1.55 -11.21
C VAL A 74 18.16 0.78 -10.38
N VAL A 75 17.73 -0.37 -9.86
CA VAL A 75 18.59 -1.30 -9.12
C VAL A 75 18.99 -2.43 -10.04
N THR A 76 20.29 -2.70 -10.12
CA THR A 76 20.81 -3.84 -10.90
C THR A 76 21.52 -4.83 -9.99
N LEU A 77 21.08 -6.09 -10.00
CA LEU A 77 21.59 -7.19 -9.21
C LEU A 77 22.06 -8.34 -10.12
N GLY A 78 22.75 -9.33 -9.54
CA GLY A 78 22.96 -10.60 -10.24
C GLY A 78 21.60 -11.29 -10.45
N ALA A 79 21.37 -11.86 -11.62
CA ALA A 79 20.16 -12.61 -11.92
C ALA A 79 20.20 -13.99 -11.25
N ALA A 80 20.16 -14.02 -9.92
CA ALA A 80 20.09 -15.26 -9.15
C ALA A 80 18.71 -15.94 -9.36
N GLU A 81 18.71 -17.27 -9.40
CA GLU A 81 17.48 -18.05 -9.61
C GLU A 81 16.37 -17.75 -8.59
N PRO A 82 16.65 -17.64 -7.27
CA PRO A 82 15.61 -17.30 -6.29
C PRO A 82 14.91 -15.97 -6.58
N LEU A 83 15.63 -14.97 -7.12
CA LEU A 83 15.07 -13.66 -7.46
C LEU A 83 14.18 -13.73 -8.71
N ARG A 84 14.57 -14.51 -9.72
CA ARG A 84 13.73 -14.76 -10.90
C ARG A 84 12.44 -15.49 -10.52
N ARG A 85 12.57 -16.53 -9.70
CA ARG A 85 11.43 -17.32 -9.24
C ARG A 85 10.48 -16.48 -8.38
N LEU A 86 11.01 -15.69 -7.44
CA LEU A 86 10.19 -14.77 -6.66
C LEU A 86 9.44 -13.77 -7.56
N ALA A 87 10.10 -13.19 -8.56
CA ALA A 87 9.45 -12.25 -9.48
C ALA A 87 8.27 -12.88 -10.24
N ALA A 88 8.35 -14.17 -10.59
CA ALA A 88 7.24 -14.90 -11.22
C ALA A 88 6.12 -15.26 -10.24
N LEU A 89 6.42 -15.48 -8.96
CA LEU A 89 5.45 -15.83 -7.91
C LEU A 89 4.64 -14.63 -7.38
N CYS A 90 5.11 -13.40 -7.63
CA CYS A 90 4.46 -12.17 -7.17
C CYS A 90 3.31 -11.69 -8.07
N ASP A 91 2.93 -12.47 -9.08
CA ASP A 91 1.76 -12.21 -9.94
C ASP A 91 0.84 -13.45 -9.96
N PRO A 92 -0.30 -13.43 -9.24
CA PRO A 92 -0.86 -12.30 -8.48
C PRO A 92 -0.12 -12.04 -7.15
N PRO A 93 -0.28 -10.85 -6.53
CA PRO A 93 0.34 -10.52 -5.25
C PRO A 93 -0.11 -11.47 -4.11
N ALA A 94 0.82 -11.84 -3.23
CA ALA A 94 0.57 -12.73 -2.10
C ALA A 94 1.31 -12.27 -0.82
N THR A 95 0.90 -12.75 0.35
CA THR A 95 1.56 -12.41 1.63
C THR A 95 2.97 -13.01 1.70
N LEU A 96 3.82 -12.47 2.58
CA LEU A 96 5.21 -12.91 2.71
C LEU A 96 5.32 -14.39 3.07
N ASP A 97 4.45 -14.89 3.94
CA ASP A 97 4.44 -16.30 4.35
C ASP A 97 4.01 -17.23 3.21
N THR A 98 3.00 -16.84 2.43
CA THR A 98 2.59 -17.58 1.24
C THR A 98 3.69 -17.61 0.19
N LEU A 99 4.34 -16.47 -0.08
CA LEU A 99 5.48 -16.38 -0.98
C LEU A 99 6.66 -17.25 -0.51
N ALA A 100 6.94 -17.28 0.79
CA ALA A 100 8.00 -18.10 1.37
C ALA A 100 7.73 -19.60 1.19
N GLY A 101 6.50 -20.05 1.43
CA GLY A 101 6.08 -21.43 1.18
C GLY A 101 6.23 -21.84 -0.28
N MET A 102 5.74 -21.01 -1.20
CA MET A 102 5.87 -21.26 -2.65
C MET A 102 7.32 -21.28 -3.11
N LEU A 103 8.16 -20.37 -2.59
CA LEU A 103 9.59 -20.30 -2.93
C LEU A 103 10.39 -21.49 -2.38
N ALA A 104 10.04 -21.96 -1.17
CA ALA A 104 10.68 -23.11 -0.53
C ALA A 104 10.32 -24.45 -1.20
N GLY A 105 9.32 -24.49 -2.08
CA GLY A 105 8.98 -25.70 -2.84
C GLY A 105 7.63 -26.33 -2.49
N ALA A 106 6.78 -25.67 -1.69
CA ALA A 106 5.37 -26.06 -1.62
C ALA A 106 4.73 -25.76 -2.99
N GLY A 107 4.60 -26.79 -3.82
CA GLY A 107 4.05 -26.66 -5.16
C GLY A 107 2.57 -26.30 -5.15
N ALA A 108 2.25 -25.07 -5.51
CA ALA A 108 1.26 -24.75 -6.54
C ALA A 108 1.48 -23.28 -6.91
N GLY A 109 2.01 -23.02 -8.11
CA GLY A 109 1.72 -21.74 -8.75
C GLY A 109 0.20 -21.63 -8.96
N PRO A 110 -0.36 -20.41 -9.09
CA PRO A 110 -1.77 -20.26 -9.39
C PRO A 110 -2.05 -20.94 -10.74
N GLU A 111 -2.82 -22.02 -10.70
CA GLU A 111 -3.57 -22.60 -11.81
C GLU A 111 -2.76 -23.08 -13.02
N THR A 112 -2.15 -24.26 -12.91
CA THR A 112 -2.14 -25.20 -14.03
C THR A 112 -2.95 -26.42 -13.62
N GLY A 113 -4.18 -26.53 -14.16
CA GLY A 113 -5.16 -27.58 -13.90
C GLY A 113 -4.76 -28.96 -14.45
N THR A 114 -3.54 -29.41 -14.16
CA THR A 114 -3.05 -30.73 -14.53
C THR A 114 -2.27 -31.29 -13.35
N GLY A 115 -2.97 -32.02 -12.47
CA GLY A 115 -2.49 -33.06 -11.55
C GLY A 115 -1.00 -33.12 -11.18
N ALA A 116 -0.37 -31.98 -10.88
CA ALA A 116 1.00 -31.94 -10.39
C ALA A 116 0.94 -32.41 -8.94
N GLU A 117 1.43 -33.63 -8.71
CA GLU A 117 1.61 -34.16 -7.36
C GLU A 117 2.30 -33.10 -6.51
N ALA A 118 1.65 -32.70 -5.42
CA ALA A 118 2.25 -31.78 -4.46
C ALA A 118 3.60 -32.37 -4.06
N GLY A 119 4.68 -31.68 -4.41
CA GLY A 119 6.02 -32.05 -3.96
C GLY A 119 6.06 -32.17 -2.44
N PRO A 120 7.08 -32.84 -1.88
CA PRO A 120 7.23 -32.96 -0.43
C PRO A 120 7.12 -31.58 0.22
N GLU A 121 6.39 -31.50 1.33
CA GLU A 121 6.27 -30.27 2.09
C GLU A 121 7.67 -29.72 2.41
N PRO A 122 7.91 -28.42 2.20
CA PRO A 122 9.23 -27.85 2.44
C PRO A 122 9.57 -27.95 3.92
N GLU A 123 10.79 -28.39 4.22
CA GLU A 123 11.31 -28.43 5.58
C GLU A 123 11.22 -27.04 6.23
N PRO A 124 10.93 -26.93 7.54
CA PRO A 124 10.81 -25.65 8.24
C PRO A 124 12.02 -24.72 8.04
N GLN A 125 13.23 -25.29 7.94
CA GLN A 125 14.44 -24.53 7.70
C GLN A 125 14.50 -23.90 6.29
N GLN A 126 13.92 -24.57 5.27
CA GLN A 126 13.85 -24.05 3.91
C GLN A 126 12.87 -22.87 3.84
N VAL A 127 11.72 -22.99 4.50
CA VAL A 127 10.74 -21.90 4.63
C VAL A 127 11.35 -20.71 5.36
N ALA A 128 12.08 -20.94 6.46
CA ALA A 128 12.76 -19.89 7.20
C ALA A 128 13.82 -19.16 6.34
N ALA A 129 14.60 -19.91 5.55
CA ALA A 129 15.58 -19.32 4.62
C ALA A 129 14.90 -18.51 3.50
N ALA A 130 13.79 -19.01 2.94
CA ALA A 130 13.00 -18.31 1.94
C ALA A 130 12.40 -17.01 2.51
N LEU A 131 11.86 -17.03 3.73
CA LEU A 131 11.33 -15.85 4.39
C LEU A 131 12.42 -14.81 4.69
N ALA A 132 13.62 -15.25 5.11
CA ALA A 132 14.76 -14.37 5.31
C ALA A 132 15.19 -13.68 4.00
N PHE A 133 15.26 -14.44 2.90
CA PHE A 133 15.52 -13.90 1.57
C PHE A 133 14.45 -12.88 1.15
N ILE A 134 13.17 -13.20 1.31
CA ILE A 134 12.07 -12.30 0.97
C ILE A 134 12.13 -11.01 1.79
N ARG A 135 12.40 -11.09 3.10
CA ARG A 135 12.61 -9.90 3.95
C ARG A 135 13.74 -9.02 3.43
N GLN A 136 14.86 -9.62 3.01
CA GLN A 136 15.96 -8.87 2.40
C GLN A 136 15.54 -8.17 1.09
N VAL A 137 14.72 -8.81 0.26
CA VAL A 137 14.17 -8.21 -0.98
C VAL A 137 13.19 -7.07 -0.65
N CYS A 138 12.37 -7.20 0.40
CA CYS A 138 11.51 -6.13 0.93
C CYS A 138 12.33 -4.94 1.44
N ASP A 139 13.36 -5.19 2.24
CA ASP A 139 14.23 -4.15 2.80
C ASP A 139 15.04 -3.45 1.71
N ALA A 140 15.37 -4.17 0.63
CA ALA A 140 15.92 -3.60 -0.60
C ALA A 140 14.89 -2.81 -1.42
N GLY A 141 13.62 -2.73 -1.01
CA GLY A 141 12.55 -2.02 -1.72
C GLY A 141 12.19 -2.60 -3.08
N LEU A 142 12.54 -3.87 -3.34
CA LEU A 142 12.22 -4.56 -4.59
C LEU A 142 10.87 -5.27 -4.52
N LEU A 143 10.42 -5.56 -3.31
CA LEU A 143 9.09 -6.07 -3.02
C LEU A 143 8.30 -5.02 -2.24
N VAL A 144 7.11 -4.67 -2.72
CA VAL A 144 6.29 -3.56 -2.21
C VAL A 144 4.95 -4.11 -1.76
N ALA A 145 4.52 -3.70 -0.56
CA ALA A 145 3.19 -4.03 -0.06
C ALA A 145 2.10 -3.41 -0.95
N VAL A 146 1.07 -4.19 -1.24
CA VAL A 146 -0.09 -3.76 -2.01
C VAL A 146 -1.12 -3.18 -1.05
N GLU A 147 -1.72 -2.07 -1.45
CA GLU A 147 -2.82 -1.46 -0.71
C GLU A 147 -3.99 -2.45 -0.54
N PRO A 148 -4.68 -2.47 0.61
CA PRO A 148 -5.80 -3.36 0.85
C PRO A 148 -7.10 -2.91 0.15
N PHE A 149 -6.99 -2.12 -0.91
CA PHE A 149 -8.10 -1.56 -1.68
C PHE A 149 -7.69 -1.32 -3.14
N ASP A 150 -8.70 -1.24 -4.01
CA ASP A 150 -8.50 -0.88 -5.41
C ASP A 150 -8.08 0.60 -5.54
N PRO A 151 -7.17 0.98 -6.47
CA PRO A 151 -6.77 2.37 -6.67
C PRO A 151 -7.93 3.34 -6.93
N GLN A 152 -9.05 2.83 -7.46
CA GLN A 152 -10.29 3.57 -7.74
C GLN A 152 -11.38 3.36 -6.69
N ASP A 153 -11.09 2.66 -5.57
CA ASP A 153 -12.07 2.45 -4.49
C ASP A 153 -12.59 3.82 -4.00
N PRO A 154 -13.92 4.04 -3.96
CA PRO A 154 -14.49 5.30 -3.50
C PRO A 154 -14.32 5.53 -1.98
N ASN A 155 -14.01 4.51 -1.19
CA ASN A 155 -13.93 4.55 0.27
C ASN A 155 -12.62 3.97 0.82
N PRO A 156 -11.44 4.44 0.39
CA PRO A 156 -10.17 3.83 0.75
C PRO A 156 -9.86 3.92 2.26
N LEU A 157 -10.34 4.96 2.94
CA LEU A 157 -10.20 5.12 4.40
C LEU A 157 -10.90 3.99 5.17
N LEU A 158 -12.11 3.60 4.76
CA LEU A 158 -12.83 2.50 5.41
C LEU A 158 -12.14 1.16 5.16
N ARG A 159 -11.52 0.98 4.00
CA ARG A 159 -10.73 -0.21 3.67
C ARG A 159 -9.47 -0.30 4.53
N LEU A 160 -8.76 0.82 4.72
CA LEU A 160 -7.63 0.92 5.65
C LEU A 160 -8.04 0.60 7.08
N ALA A 161 -9.13 1.21 7.57
CA ALA A 161 -9.62 0.96 8.92
C ALA A 161 -10.01 -0.51 9.13
N ARG A 162 -10.65 -1.15 8.15
CA ARG A 162 -10.94 -2.58 8.19
C ARG A 162 -9.66 -3.41 8.26
N TRP A 163 -8.70 -3.15 7.38
CA TRP A 163 -7.41 -3.85 7.38
C TRP A 163 -6.71 -3.74 8.74
N LEU A 164 -6.67 -2.55 9.33
CA LEU A 164 -6.09 -2.35 10.67
C LEU A 164 -6.75 -3.20 11.75
N ARG A 165 -8.05 -3.44 11.69
CA ARG A 165 -8.72 -4.36 12.64
C ARG A 165 -8.35 -5.82 12.42
N GLU A 166 -8.03 -6.18 11.19
CA GLU A 166 -7.68 -7.54 10.79
C GLU A 166 -6.22 -7.89 11.14
N THR A 167 -5.36 -6.89 11.46
CA THR A 167 -3.96 -7.16 11.83
C THR A 167 -3.81 -7.88 13.18
N GLY A 168 -4.79 -7.72 14.09
CA GLY A 168 -4.72 -8.25 15.45
C GLY A 168 -3.80 -7.47 16.41
N LEU A 169 -3.22 -6.35 15.98
CA LEU A 169 -2.34 -5.54 16.84
C LEU A 169 -3.17 -4.70 17.84
N PRO A 170 -2.80 -4.64 19.14
CA PRO A 170 -3.61 -3.96 20.16
C PRO A 170 -3.87 -2.47 19.91
N ARG A 171 -2.95 -1.79 19.22
CA ARG A 171 -3.02 -0.34 18.91
C ARG A 171 -3.85 0.00 17.66
N ASP A 172 -4.15 -0.99 16.83
CA ASP A 172 -4.76 -0.76 15.52
C ASP A 172 -6.27 -0.49 15.57
N PRO A 173 -7.08 -1.05 16.51
CA PRO A 173 -8.49 -0.70 16.63
C PRO A 173 -8.73 0.80 16.89
N GLU A 174 -7.92 1.44 17.73
CA GLU A 174 -8.06 2.87 18.00
C GLU A 174 -7.68 3.72 16.79
N LEU A 175 -6.63 3.32 16.06
CA LEU A 175 -6.22 3.99 14.83
C LEU A 175 -7.27 3.84 13.72
N ALA A 176 -7.88 2.65 13.60
CA ALA A 176 -8.97 2.38 12.68
C ALA A 176 -10.17 3.31 12.93
N LEU A 177 -10.57 3.51 14.19
CA LEU A 177 -11.66 4.43 14.55
C LEU A 177 -11.36 5.87 14.10
N ARG A 178 -10.13 6.34 14.29
CA ARG A 178 -9.72 7.70 13.87
C ARG A 178 -9.77 7.88 12.35
N ILE A 179 -9.42 6.83 11.59
CA ILE A 179 -9.49 6.82 10.12
C ILE A 179 -10.95 6.82 9.64
N GLU A 180 -11.85 6.08 10.30
CA GLU A 180 -13.28 6.11 9.99
C GLU A 180 -13.90 7.47 10.26
N ASP A 181 -13.51 8.09 11.36
CA ASP A 181 -13.88 9.44 11.75
C ASP A 181 -13.54 10.47 10.65
N LEU A 182 -12.37 10.34 10.00
CA LEU A 182 -12.02 11.14 8.82
C LEU A 182 -12.93 10.87 7.63
N SER A 183 -13.29 9.60 7.39
CA SER A 183 -14.22 9.23 6.33
C SER A 183 -15.61 9.84 6.55
N VAL A 184 -16.12 9.80 7.79
CA VAL A 184 -17.40 10.39 8.19
C VAL A 184 -17.37 11.90 7.95
N LEU A 185 -16.37 12.61 8.48
CA LEU A 185 -16.25 14.06 8.29
C LEU A 185 -16.09 14.48 6.82
N THR A 186 -15.41 13.66 6.02
CA THR A 186 -15.28 13.90 4.57
C THR A 186 -16.64 13.79 3.88
N GLY A 187 -17.45 12.80 4.26
CA GLY A 187 -18.83 12.65 3.80
C GLY A 187 -19.72 13.83 4.22
N GLU A 188 -19.65 14.23 5.50
CA GLU A 188 -20.38 15.39 6.03
C GLU A 188 -20.00 16.68 5.31
N PHE A 189 -18.71 16.90 5.04
CA PHE A 189 -18.26 18.07 4.28
C PHE A 189 -18.90 18.12 2.88
N GLY A 190 -19.08 16.97 2.23
CA GLY A 190 -19.68 16.89 0.90
C GLY A 190 -21.15 17.29 0.83
N THR A 191 -21.91 17.16 1.93
CA THR A 191 -23.34 17.49 2.00
C THR A 191 -23.62 18.73 2.84
N ALA A 192 -22.63 19.28 3.54
CA ALA A 192 -22.80 20.43 4.42
C ALA A 192 -23.16 21.71 3.66
N GLU A 193 -23.99 22.52 4.31
CA GLU A 193 -24.28 23.90 3.93
C GLU A 193 -23.03 24.79 4.00
N PRO A 194 -22.93 25.87 3.18
CA PRO A 194 -21.74 26.73 3.10
C PRO A 194 -21.21 27.22 4.45
N ALA A 195 -22.09 27.61 5.37
CA ALA A 195 -21.72 28.10 6.70
C ALA A 195 -20.98 27.06 7.56
N ARG A 196 -21.27 25.77 7.37
CA ARG A 196 -20.67 24.67 8.15
C ARG A 196 -19.40 24.11 7.50
N ARG A 197 -19.21 24.31 6.19
CA ARG A 197 -18.05 23.80 5.44
C ARG A 197 -16.72 24.33 5.97
N ALA A 198 -16.64 25.61 6.35
CA ALA A 198 -15.40 26.20 6.87
C ALA A 198 -14.93 25.51 8.17
N ALA A 199 -15.86 25.26 9.09
CA ALA A 199 -15.58 24.55 10.34
C ALA A 199 -15.18 23.09 10.09
N LEU A 200 -15.89 22.39 9.19
CA LEU A 200 -15.56 21.01 8.82
C LEU A 200 -14.19 20.90 8.15
N LEU A 201 -13.83 21.85 7.28
CA LEU A 201 -12.52 21.87 6.63
C LEU A 201 -11.38 22.06 7.65
N ALA A 202 -11.57 22.96 8.62
CA ALA A 202 -10.61 23.14 9.71
C ALA A 202 -10.45 21.86 10.54
N ALA A 203 -11.57 21.22 10.92
CA ALA A 203 -11.55 19.96 11.66
C ALA A 203 -10.88 18.82 10.89
N LEU A 204 -11.18 18.68 9.58
CA LEU A 204 -10.53 17.71 8.71
C LEU A 204 -9.03 17.94 8.63
N ARG A 205 -8.59 19.19 8.42
CA ARG A 205 -7.17 19.54 8.41
C ARG A 205 -6.48 19.12 9.70
N ASP A 206 -7.04 19.51 10.84
CA ASP A 206 -6.41 19.27 12.14
C ASP A 206 -6.34 17.77 12.46
N ARG A 207 -7.38 16.99 12.11
CA ARG A 207 -7.37 15.53 12.26
C ARG A 207 -6.38 14.83 11.33
N TRP A 208 -6.27 15.26 10.08
CA TRP A 208 -5.26 14.72 9.15
C TRP A 208 -3.84 14.98 9.64
N VAL A 209 -3.55 16.19 10.14
CA VAL A 209 -2.24 16.54 10.70
C VAL A 209 -1.92 15.65 11.90
N LYS A 210 -2.85 15.53 12.85
CA LYS A 210 -2.68 14.70 14.05
C LYS A 210 -2.48 13.22 13.70
N LEU A 211 -3.29 12.69 12.79
CA LEU A 211 -3.20 11.28 12.39
C LEU A 211 -1.85 10.97 11.74
N LEU A 212 -1.39 11.83 10.83
CA LEU A 212 -0.11 11.63 10.13
C LEU A 212 1.09 11.76 11.08
N ASP A 213 1.02 12.67 12.06
CA ASP A 213 2.02 12.78 13.13
C ASP A 213 2.11 11.49 13.96
N GLU A 214 0.97 10.94 14.38
CA GLU A 214 0.90 9.72 15.19
C GLU A 214 1.44 8.47 14.49
N VAL A 215 1.34 8.40 13.15
CA VAL A 215 1.93 7.30 12.36
C VAL A 215 3.38 7.56 11.96
N GLY A 216 4.02 8.58 12.54
CA GLY A 216 5.46 8.85 12.38
C GLY A 216 5.81 9.76 11.18
N HIS A 217 4.83 10.41 10.58
CA HIS A 217 5.01 11.29 9.42
C HIS A 217 4.41 12.68 9.66
N PRO A 218 5.03 13.51 10.52
CA PRO A 218 4.55 14.83 10.86
C PRO A 218 4.36 15.70 9.61
N VAL A 219 3.15 16.25 9.45
CA VAL A 219 2.89 17.27 8.44
C VAL A 219 3.38 18.60 8.99
N GLY A 220 4.49 19.11 8.47
CA GLY A 220 5.01 20.44 8.85
C GLY A 220 3.93 21.52 8.82
N ALA A 221 4.01 22.46 9.76
CA ALA A 221 3.21 23.68 9.72
C ALA A 221 3.37 24.30 8.32
N ALA A 222 2.27 24.73 7.71
CA ALA A 222 2.31 25.34 6.38
C ALA A 222 3.37 26.43 6.41
N SER A 223 4.35 26.36 5.50
CA SER A 223 5.28 27.47 5.31
C SER A 223 4.42 28.71 5.12
N ALA A 224 4.56 29.69 6.02
CA ALA A 224 3.95 30.99 5.84
C ALA A 224 4.39 31.47 4.45
N ARG A 225 3.40 31.81 3.62
CA ARG A 225 3.59 32.25 2.23
C ARG A 225 4.81 33.17 2.12
N LEU A 226 5.72 32.88 1.18
CA LEU A 226 6.53 33.91 0.56
C LEU A 226 5.66 34.70 -0.42
#